data_AF-A0A8B6DR73-F1
#
_entry.id   AF-A0A8B6DR73-F1
#
_cell.length_a   1.000
_cell.length_b   1.000
_cell.length_c   1.000
_cell.angle_alpha   90.00
_cell.angle_beta   90.00
_cell.angle_gamma   90.00
#
_symmetry.space_group_name_H-M   'P 1'
#
loop_
_entity.id
_entity.type
_entity.pdbx_description
1 polymer ?
#
loop_
_entity_poly.entity_id
_entity_poly.type
_entity_poly.pdbx_seq_one_letter_code
_entity_poly.pdbx_strand_id
1 'polypeptide(L)'
;MSVRIILALCLICLQTTKAAYCSGKPDPNAKQNLNPIYTASPTKIKSVVNGHLYTIGQPADNQFYIVHVWGTPYDMGKAHGQLLDKRTNAMINSVWKYLEEQVIGAINSTVHIFKPWFLKDVADFGLDAALDLEIEITRPFTRKAFFEEAQGLADGSGADFKVNSTRSIILGSEETQTYLRDSLKPCKYKLCIYS
;
A
#
# COMPACT_ATOMS: atom_id res chain seq x y z
N MET A 1 -12.16 -7.27 -47.03
CA MET A 1 -11.91 -7.95 -45.75
C MET A 1 -13.23 -7.96 -44.97
N SER A 2 -13.89 -9.11 -44.94
CA SER A 2 -15.34 -9.20 -44.72
C SER A 2 -15.74 -9.04 -43.26
N VAL A 3 -16.78 -8.24 -42.99
CA VAL A 3 -17.41 -8.00 -41.66
C VAL A 3 -17.68 -9.29 -40.86
N ARG A 4 -17.85 -10.42 -41.55
CA ARG A 4 -18.02 -11.76 -40.97
C ARG A 4 -16.79 -12.26 -40.19
N ILE A 5 -15.58 -11.83 -40.54
CA ILE A 5 -14.34 -12.21 -39.83
C ILE A 5 -14.21 -11.45 -38.51
N ILE A 6 -14.60 -10.16 -38.48
CA ILE A 6 -14.62 -9.34 -37.25
C ILE A 6 -15.66 -9.88 -36.26
N LEU A 7 -16.85 -10.25 -36.74
CA LEU A 7 -17.89 -10.83 -35.89
C LEU A 7 -17.50 -12.21 -35.33
N ALA A 8 -16.80 -13.03 -36.12
CA ALA A 8 -16.29 -14.32 -35.68
C ALA A 8 -15.16 -14.18 -34.64
N LEU A 9 -14.25 -13.20 -34.79
CA LEU A 9 -13.22 -12.93 -33.79
C LEU A 9 -13.82 -12.41 -32.47
N CYS A 10 -14.82 -11.53 -32.52
CA CYS A 10 -15.53 -11.07 -31.33
C CYS A 10 -16.24 -12.21 -30.57
N LEU A 11 -16.83 -13.18 -31.29
CA LEU A 11 -17.51 -14.32 -30.66
C LEU A 11 -16.55 -15.29 -29.93
N ILE A 12 -15.32 -15.41 -30.39
CA ILE A 12 -14.29 -16.28 -29.78
C ILE A 12 -13.73 -15.65 -28.49
N CYS A 13 -13.67 -14.33 -28.39
CA CYS A 13 -13.19 -13.63 -27.19
C CYS A 13 -14.18 -13.65 -25.99
N LEU A 14 -15.44 -14.02 -26.19
CA LEU A 14 -16.47 -14.05 -25.14
C LEU A 14 -16.45 -15.30 -24.24
N GLN A 15 -15.67 -16.34 -24.58
CA GLN A 15 -15.73 -17.65 -23.93
C GLN A 15 -14.67 -17.87 -22.82
N THR A 16 -13.76 -16.92 -22.57
CA THR A 16 -12.61 -17.14 -21.65
C THR A 16 -12.70 -16.45 -20.28
N THR A 17 -13.83 -15.83 -19.91
CA THR A 17 -13.93 -15.03 -18.67
C THR A 17 -14.26 -15.81 -17.38
N LYS A 18 -14.13 -17.15 -17.35
CA LYS A 18 -14.37 -17.94 -16.13
C LYS A 18 -13.15 -18.14 -15.20
N ALA A 19 -12.03 -17.47 -15.46
CA ALA A 19 -10.75 -17.80 -14.82
C ALA A 19 -10.47 -17.12 -13.46
N ALA A 20 -11.38 -16.35 -12.86
CA ALA A 20 -11.12 -15.66 -11.58
C ALA A 20 -12.20 -15.90 -10.52
N TYR A 21 -12.74 -17.12 -10.42
CA TYR A 21 -13.52 -17.52 -9.24
C TYR A 21 -12.60 -18.17 -8.22
N CYS A 22 -12.20 -17.40 -7.20
CA CYS A 22 -11.59 -17.94 -5.99
C CYS A 22 -12.66 -18.79 -5.26
N SER A 23 -12.58 -20.11 -5.40
CA SER A 23 -13.48 -21.07 -4.71
C SER A 23 -13.05 -21.38 -3.28
N GLY A 24 -11.94 -20.79 -2.82
CA GLY A 24 -11.45 -20.90 -1.46
C GLY A 24 -12.37 -20.15 -0.49
N LYS A 25 -13.44 -20.81 -0.02
CA LYS A 25 -14.13 -20.39 1.20
C LYS A 25 -13.46 -21.05 2.40
N PRO A 26 -13.30 -20.34 3.53
CA PRO A 26 -12.87 -20.97 4.77
C PRO A 26 -13.78 -22.16 5.08
N ASP A 27 -13.21 -23.24 5.62
CA ASP A 27 -14.02 -24.35 6.14
C ASP A 27 -15.00 -23.75 7.17
N PRO A 28 -16.33 -23.95 7.02
CA PRO A 28 -17.31 -23.46 7.99
C PRO A 28 -17.08 -24.01 9.41
N ASN A 29 -16.29 -25.08 9.54
CA ASN A 29 -15.87 -25.68 10.81
C ASN A 29 -14.40 -25.41 11.17
N ALA A 30 -13.73 -24.46 10.51
CA ALA A 30 -12.36 -24.08 10.84
C ALA A 30 -12.28 -23.64 12.31
N LYS A 31 -11.44 -24.33 13.09
CA LYS A 31 -11.20 -23.94 14.50
C LYS A 31 -10.43 -22.63 14.52
N GLN A 32 -10.93 -21.65 15.27
CA GLN A 32 -10.20 -20.40 15.50
C GLN A 32 -8.85 -20.71 16.16
N ASN A 33 -7.77 -20.11 15.63
CA ASN A 33 -6.48 -20.16 16.29
C ASN A 33 -6.52 -19.29 17.54
N LEU A 34 -6.60 -19.92 18.71
CA LEU A 34 -6.59 -19.25 20.03
C LEU A 34 -5.19 -19.18 20.63
N ASN A 35 -4.16 -19.66 19.91
CA ASN A 35 -2.79 -19.59 20.41
C ASN A 35 -2.33 -18.13 20.45
N PRO A 36 -1.79 -17.64 21.58
CA PRO A 36 -1.24 -16.31 21.65
C PRO A 36 -0.06 -16.19 20.69
N ILE A 37 -0.06 -15.15 19.85
CA ILE A 37 1.03 -14.88 18.90
C ILE A 37 2.33 -14.60 19.67
N TYR A 38 2.23 -13.92 20.82
CA TYR A 38 3.36 -13.60 21.68
C TYR A 38 2.86 -13.37 23.12
N THR A 39 3.59 -13.88 24.12
CA THR A 39 3.17 -13.84 25.54
C THR A 39 3.95 -12.85 26.40
N ALA A 40 5.16 -12.46 25.99
CA ALA A 40 5.94 -11.48 26.74
C ALA A 40 5.43 -10.05 26.48
N SER A 41 5.66 -9.16 27.45
CA SER A 41 5.27 -7.76 27.32
C SER A 41 6.09 -7.05 26.24
N PRO A 42 5.47 -6.19 25.40
CA PRO A 42 6.20 -5.41 24.41
C PRO A 42 7.24 -4.48 25.05
N THR A 43 8.42 -4.38 24.44
CA THR A 43 9.48 -3.47 24.87
C THR A 43 9.34 -2.13 24.13
N LYS A 44 9.21 -1.02 24.85
CA LYS A 44 9.11 0.31 24.24
C LYS A 44 10.47 0.75 23.68
N ILE A 45 10.49 1.15 22.41
CA ILE A 45 11.69 1.60 21.69
C ILE A 45 11.76 3.13 21.61
N LYS A 46 10.66 3.76 21.16
CA LYS A 46 10.61 5.20 20.85
C LYS A 46 9.25 5.77 21.24
N SER A 47 9.22 7.05 21.55
CA SER A 47 8.02 7.80 21.93
C SER A 47 8.05 9.16 21.26
N VAL A 48 6.92 9.59 20.71
CA VAL A 48 6.71 10.93 20.16
C VAL A 48 5.36 11.45 20.64
N VAL A 49 5.04 12.70 20.34
CA VAL A 49 3.69 13.20 20.54
C VAL A 49 2.74 12.36 19.69
N ASN A 50 1.63 11.90 20.27
CA ASN A 50 0.64 11.10 19.56
C ASN A 50 1.09 9.71 19.07
N GLY A 51 2.21 9.18 19.60
CA GLY A 51 2.60 7.80 19.27
C GLY A 51 3.68 7.15 20.13
N HIS A 52 3.64 5.82 20.16
CA HIS A 52 4.62 4.94 20.79
C HIS A 52 5.02 3.80 19.85
N LEU A 53 6.31 3.49 19.82
CA LEU A 53 6.87 2.34 19.12
C LEU A 53 7.30 1.30 20.15
N TYR A 54 6.85 0.07 19.96
CA TYR A 54 7.24 -1.09 20.74
C TYR A 54 7.83 -2.17 19.83
N THR A 55 8.53 -3.12 20.43
CA THR A 55 8.94 -4.36 19.78
C THR A 55 8.54 -5.57 20.61
N ILE A 56 8.20 -6.64 19.90
CA ILE A 56 7.98 -7.97 20.43
C ILE A 56 8.88 -8.95 19.68
N GLY A 57 9.18 -10.09 20.31
CA GLY A 57 10.05 -11.12 19.73
C GLY A 57 11.51 -11.00 20.13
N GLN A 58 12.29 -12.03 19.81
CA GLN A 58 13.75 -12.02 19.99
C GLN A 58 14.41 -11.33 18.79
N PRO A 59 15.53 -10.60 18.99
CA PRO A 59 16.33 -10.09 17.89
C PRO A 59 16.77 -11.25 16.97
N ALA A 60 16.75 -11.04 15.66
CA ALA A 60 17.17 -11.93 14.57
C ALA A 60 16.09 -12.78 13.86
N ASP A 61 15.17 -13.45 14.56
CA ASP A 61 14.27 -14.42 13.86
C ASP A 61 12.80 -14.00 13.78
N ASN A 62 12.25 -13.37 14.82
CA ASN A 62 10.80 -13.10 14.92
C ASN A 62 10.49 -11.74 15.57
N GLN A 63 11.30 -10.72 15.28
CA GLN A 63 11.09 -9.39 15.85
C GLN A 63 10.04 -8.60 15.04
N PHE A 64 8.96 -8.18 15.70
CA PHE A 64 7.95 -7.31 15.11
C PHE A 64 7.93 -5.94 15.80
N TYR A 65 7.56 -4.91 15.04
CA TYR A 65 7.39 -3.55 15.53
C TYR A 65 5.90 -3.26 15.67
N ILE A 66 5.49 -2.74 16.82
CA ILE A 66 4.13 -2.33 17.09
C ILE A 66 4.12 -0.81 17.21
N VAL A 67 3.49 -0.16 16.25
CA VAL A 67 3.25 1.29 16.26
C VAL A 67 1.86 1.52 16.83
N HIS A 68 1.79 2.26 17.94
CA HIS A 68 0.54 2.75 18.49
C HIS A 68 0.49 4.26 18.28
N VAL A 69 -0.47 4.74 17.48
CA VAL A 69 -0.71 6.16 17.21
C VAL A 69 -2.14 6.56 17.57
N TRP A 70 -2.35 7.83 17.92
CA TRP A 70 -3.67 8.37 18.26
C TRP A 70 -3.81 9.84 17.83
N GLY A 71 -5.02 10.39 17.83
CA GLY A 71 -5.27 11.80 17.46
C GLY A 71 -6.02 11.94 16.14
N THR A 72 -5.81 13.08 15.45
CA THR A 72 -6.36 13.29 14.10
C THR A 72 -5.60 12.41 13.08
N PRO A 73 -6.15 12.17 11.87
CA PRO A 73 -5.43 11.40 10.84
C PRO A 73 -4.03 11.96 10.54
N TYR A 74 -3.90 13.28 10.43
CA TYR A 74 -2.61 13.93 10.28
C TYR A 74 -1.66 13.69 11.46
N ASP A 75 -2.15 13.81 12.70
CA ASP A 75 -1.33 13.55 13.89
C ASP A 75 -0.83 12.10 13.94
N MET A 76 -1.71 11.14 13.59
CA MET A 76 -1.37 9.73 13.52
C MET A 76 -0.29 9.47 12.47
N GLY A 77 -0.46 10.03 11.27
CA GLY A 77 0.53 9.97 10.20
C GLY A 77 1.86 10.53 10.66
N LYS A 78 1.87 11.73 11.24
CA LYS A 78 3.09 12.40 11.70
C LYS A 78 3.81 11.61 12.78
N ALA A 79 3.08 11.10 13.76
CA ALA A 79 3.65 10.24 14.78
C ALA A 79 4.24 8.96 14.18
N HIS A 80 3.53 8.31 13.25
CA HIS A 80 4.02 7.13 12.55
C HIS A 80 5.32 7.42 11.78
N GLY A 81 5.35 8.50 11.02
CA GLY A 81 6.52 8.92 10.24
C GLY A 81 7.73 9.20 11.12
N GLN A 82 7.51 9.87 12.26
CA GLN A 82 8.58 10.14 13.22
C GLN A 82 9.08 8.87 13.91
N LEU A 83 8.20 7.91 14.20
CA LEU A 83 8.58 6.67 14.87
C LEU A 83 9.38 5.73 13.97
N LEU A 84 9.06 5.68 12.67
CA LEU A 84 9.64 4.76 11.69
C LEU A 84 10.46 5.43 10.56
N ASP A 85 10.84 6.69 10.72
CA ASP A 85 11.62 7.51 9.78
C ASP A 85 12.57 6.73 8.85
N LYS A 86 13.55 6.02 9.41
CA LYS A 86 14.57 5.27 8.65
C LYS A 86 13.96 4.13 7.83
N ARG A 87 12.99 3.42 8.39
CA ARG A 87 12.32 2.28 7.74
C ARG A 87 11.40 2.76 6.63
N THR A 88 10.65 3.84 6.86
CA THR A 88 9.80 4.47 5.85
C THR A 88 10.62 4.92 4.65
N ASN A 89 11.73 5.64 4.87
CA ASN A 89 12.62 6.06 3.79
C ASN A 89 13.25 4.88 3.05
N ALA A 90 13.72 3.85 3.77
CA ALA A 90 14.28 2.65 3.15
C ALA A 90 13.25 1.91 2.28
N MET A 91 12.01 1.81 2.73
CA MET A 91 10.92 1.18 1.99
C MET A 91 10.58 1.98 0.73
N ILE A 92 10.35 3.28 0.85
CA ILE A 92 10.00 4.16 -0.29
C ILE A 92 11.08 4.09 -1.37
N ASN A 93 12.35 4.23 -0.98
CA ASN A 93 13.47 4.17 -1.93
C ASN A 93 13.58 2.80 -2.62
N SER A 94 13.29 1.71 -1.88
CA SER A 94 13.36 0.36 -2.43
C SER A 94 12.21 0.08 -3.41
N VAL A 95 11.00 0.54 -3.08
CA VAL A 95 9.82 0.43 -3.96
C VAL A 95 10.02 1.27 -5.22
N TRP A 96 10.48 2.51 -5.08
CA TRP A 96 10.74 3.39 -6.22
C TRP A 96 11.76 2.77 -7.19
N LYS A 97 12.89 2.30 -6.64
CA LYS A 97 13.90 1.60 -7.43
C LYS A 97 13.33 0.36 -8.15
N TYR A 98 12.52 -0.44 -7.46
CA TYR A 98 11.86 -1.59 -8.08
C TYR A 98 10.97 -1.18 -9.25
N LEU A 99 10.17 -0.11 -9.10
CA LEU A 99 9.32 0.41 -10.17
C LEU A 99 10.15 0.93 -11.36
N GLU A 100 11.21 1.69 -11.11
CA GLU A 100 12.16 2.13 -12.14
C GLU A 100 12.71 0.93 -12.92
N GLU A 101 13.17 -0.11 -12.22
CA GLU A 101 13.72 -1.33 -12.82
C GLU A 101 12.69 -2.10 -13.66
N GLN A 102 11.43 -2.19 -13.22
CA GLN A 102 10.36 -2.82 -14.00
C GLN A 102 10.08 -2.06 -15.29
N VAL A 103 10.01 -0.72 -15.24
CA VAL A 103 9.77 0.12 -16.43
C VAL A 103 10.93 0.02 -17.40
N ILE A 104 12.17 0.16 -16.92
CA ILE A 104 13.37 0.05 -17.75
C ILE A 104 13.46 -1.33 -18.39
N GLY A 105 13.18 -2.41 -17.62
CA GLY A 105 13.17 -3.78 -18.13
C GLY A 105 12.12 -4.02 -19.22
N ALA A 106 10.92 -3.46 -19.06
CA ALA A 106 9.85 -3.56 -20.05
C ALA A 106 10.16 -2.79 -21.34
N ILE A 107 10.73 -1.58 -21.23
CA ILE A 107 11.10 -0.80 -22.42
C ILE A 107 12.28 -1.47 -23.14
N ASN A 108 13.32 -1.89 -22.40
CA ASN A 108 14.47 -2.54 -23.00
C ASN A 108 14.13 -3.88 -23.65
N SER A 109 13.12 -4.62 -23.19
CA SER A 109 12.70 -5.86 -23.86
C SER A 109 11.97 -5.61 -25.18
N THR A 110 11.45 -4.40 -25.39
CA THR A 110 10.69 -4.01 -26.58
C THR A 110 11.52 -3.19 -27.57
N VAL A 111 12.34 -2.25 -27.09
CA VAL A 111 13.08 -1.27 -27.89
C VAL A 111 14.48 -1.04 -27.31
N HIS A 112 15.53 -1.48 -28.01
CA HIS A 112 16.93 -1.40 -27.55
C HIS A 112 17.70 -0.12 -27.96
N ILE A 113 17.04 0.84 -28.61
CA ILE A 113 17.73 1.99 -29.22
C ILE A 113 18.03 3.12 -28.22
N PHE A 114 17.40 3.08 -27.04
CA PHE A 114 17.46 4.17 -26.08
C PHE A 114 18.67 4.01 -25.15
N LYS A 115 19.34 5.14 -24.88
CA LYS A 115 20.44 5.16 -23.91
C LYS A 115 19.88 4.98 -22.49
N PRO A 116 20.62 4.34 -21.57
CA PRO A 116 20.13 4.06 -20.21
C PRO A 116 19.66 5.30 -19.42
N TRP A 117 20.34 6.44 -19.59
CA TRP A 117 19.96 7.69 -18.93
C TRP A 117 18.57 8.19 -19.36
N PHE A 118 18.23 8.06 -20.65
CA PHE A 118 16.93 8.48 -21.18
C PHE A 118 15.80 7.58 -20.67
N LEU A 119 16.06 6.28 -20.56
CA LEU A 119 15.10 5.33 -19.98
C LEU A 119 14.83 5.63 -18.51
N LYS A 120 15.85 6.05 -17.76
CA LYS A 120 15.68 6.48 -16.39
C LYS A 120 14.82 7.75 -16.30
N ASP A 121 15.11 8.77 -17.10
CA ASP A 121 14.33 10.02 -17.10
C ASP A 121 12.86 9.78 -17.50
N VAL A 122 12.62 8.90 -18.49
CA VAL A 122 11.26 8.51 -18.91
C VAL A 122 10.56 7.67 -17.84
N ALA A 123 11.28 6.78 -17.16
CA ALA A 123 10.71 6.01 -16.05
C ALA A 123 10.36 6.92 -14.88
N ASP A 124 11.25 7.82 -14.46
CA ASP A 124 11.03 8.75 -13.35
C ASP A 124 9.83 9.67 -13.65
N PHE A 125 9.82 10.31 -14.83
CA PHE A 125 8.72 11.18 -15.23
C PHE A 125 7.40 10.41 -15.44
N GLY A 126 7.46 9.23 -16.06
CA GLY A 126 6.31 8.41 -16.34
C GLY A 126 5.66 7.86 -15.07
N LEU A 127 6.47 7.43 -14.09
CA LEU A 127 6.00 6.96 -12.79
C LEU A 127 5.35 8.10 -12.00
N ASP A 128 5.99 9.27 -11.92
CA ASP A 128 5.42 10.45 -11.27
C ASP A 128 4.06 10.82 -11.90
N ALA A 129 3.99 10.92 -13.23
CA ALA A 129 2.76 11.28 -13.93
C ALA A 129 1.65 10.23 -13.81
N ALA A 130 1.99 8.93 -13.84
CA ALA A 130 1.03 7.85 -13.71
C ALA A 130 0.41 7.81 -12.31
N LEU A 131 1.23 7.96 -11.27
CA LEU A 131 0.77 7.98 -9.88
C LEU A 131 -0.04 9.24 -9.59
N ASP A 132 0.37 10.37 -10.20
CA ASP A 132 -0.43 11.59 -10.20
C ASP A 132 -1.81 11.34 -10.82
N LEU A 133 -1.90 10.73 -11.99
CA LEU A 133 -3.19 10.45 -12.63
C LEU A 133 -4.06 9.49 -11.80
N GLU A 134 -3.45 8.43 -11.25
CA GLU A 134 -4.15 7.39 -10.52
C GLU A 134 -4.94 7.95 -9.35
N ILE A 135 -4.32 8.84 -8.56
CA ILE A 135 -5.08 9.42 -7.44
C ILE A 135 -6.03 10.50 -7.89
N GLU A 136 -5.95 11.05 -9.12
CA GLU A 136 -6.98 11.98 -9.61
C GLU A 136 -8.26 11.22 -9.84
N ILE A 137 -8.10 10.06 -10.45
CA ILE A 137 -9.16 9.13 -10.73
C ILE A 137 -9.72 8.56 -9.42
N THR A 138 -8.89 8.22 -8.43
CA THR A 138 -9.36 7.60 -7.19
C THR A 138 -9.76 8.58 -6.09
N ARG A 139 -9.40 9.87 -6.17
CA ARG A 139 -9.74 10.90 -5.15
C ARG A 139 -11.23 10.89 -4.75
N PRO A 140 -12.21 10.78 -5.66
CA PRO A 140 -13.63 10.76 -5.30
C PRO A 140 -14.03 9.54 -4.44
N PHE A 141 -13.25 8.46 -4.51
CA PHE A 141 -13.50 7.20 -3.81
C PHE A 141 -12.66 7.07 -2.53
N THR A 142 -11.59 7.86 -2.40
CA THR A 142 -10.69 7.86 -1.25
C THR A 142 -11.10 8.90 -0.21
N ARG A 143 -11.25 8.47 1.04
CA ARG A 143 -11.62 9.37 2.15
C ARG A 143 -10.51 10.38 2.44
N LYS A 144 -10.89 11.63 2.75
CA LYS A 144 -9.97 12.73 3.12
C LYS A 144 -8.95 12.36 4.21
N ALA A 145 -9.38 11.58 5.20
CA ALA A 145 -8.54 11.14 6.31
C ALA A 145 -7.27 10.41 5.84
N PHE A 146 -7.32 9.64 4.74
CA PHE A 146 -6.13 8.94 4.23
C PHE A 146 -5.10 9.90 3.65
N PHE A 147 -5.54 10.96 2.98
CA PHE A 147 -4.65 12.00 2.46
C PHE A 147 -4.00 12.79 3.60
N GLU A 148 -4.76 13.10 4.65
CA GLU A 148 -4.24 13.76 5.85
C GLU A 148 -3.22 12.89 6.59
N GLU A 149 -3.48 11.60 6.73
CA GLU A 149 -2.55 10.64 7.34
C GLU A 149 -1.27 10.46 6.50
N ALA A 150 -1.40 10.33 5.17
CA ALA A 150 -0.24 10.24 4.28
C ALA A 150 0.62 11.52 4.32
N GLN A 151 -0.02 12.69 4.39
CA GLN A 151 0.66 13.96 4.56
C GLN A 151 1.43 14.01 5.88
N GLY A 152 0.78 13.63 6.99
CA GLY A 152 1.45 13.53 8.27
C GLY A 152 2.65 12.57 8.22
N LEU A 153 2.49 11.39 7.62
CA LEU A 153 3.54 10.38 7.51
C LEU A 153 4.81 10.92 6.86
N ALA A 154 4.66 11.67 5.79
CA ALA A 154 5.80 12.26 5.10
C ALA A 154 6.44 13.39 5.92
N ASP A 155 5.63 14.31 6.46
CA ASP A 155 6.12 15.39 7.33
C ASP A 155 6.86 14.84 8.57
N GLY A 156 6.44 13.68 9.07
CA GLY A 156 7.04 13.01 10.20
C GLY A 156 8.32 12.24 9.86
N SER A 157 8.40 11.64 8.67
CA SER A 157 9.54 10.81 8.25
C SER A 157 10.65 11.58 7.55
N GLY A 158 10.39 12.82 7.13
CA GLY A 158 11.33 13.62 6.34
C GLY A 158 11.59 13.03 4.95
N ALA A 159 10.77 12.08 4.51
CA ALA A 159 10.76 11.64 3.12
C ALA A 159 10.46 12.86 2.24
N ASP A 160 11.16 13.00 1.11
CA ASP A 160 11.02 14.17 0.21
C ASP A 160 9.58 14.28 -0.25
N PHE A 161 8.83 15.13 0.43
CA PHE A 161 7.40 15.30 0.26
C PHE A 161 7.18 16.26 -0.89
N LYS A 162 7.41 15.79 -2.11
CA LYS A 162 6.83 16.46 -3.27
C LYS A 162 5.33 16.25 -3.17
N VAL A 163 4.60 17.35 -2.91
CA VAL A 163 3.14 17.43 -2.81
C VAL A 163 2.40 16.78 -4.00
N ASN A 164 3.06 16.63 -5.17
CA ASN A 164 2.56 15.79 -6.26
C ASN A 164 2.78 14.27 -5.98
N SER A 165 4.01 13.87 -5.68
CA SER A 165 4.42 12.48 -5.38
C SER A 165 3.79 11.87 -4.10
N THR A 166 3.15 12.67 -3.23
CA THR A 166 2.31 12.20 -2.10
C THR A 166 1.14 11.32 -2.54
N ARG A 167 0.80 11.32 -3.82
CA ARG A 167 -0.11 10.35 -4.38
C ARG A 167 0.40 8.92 -4.15
N SER A 168 1.63 8.60 -4.49
CA SER A 168 2.10 7.22 -4.67
C SER A 168 2.14 6.33 -3.42
N ILE A 169 2.12 6.89 -2.21
CA ILE A 169 2.25 6.12 -0.96
C ILE A 169 0.92 5.46 -0.52
N ILE A 170 -0.23 5.87 -1.08
CA ILE A 170 -1.56 5.40 -0.64
C ILE A 170 -2.00 4.06 -1.24
N LEU A 171 -1.18 3.38 -2.05
CA LEU A 171 -1.59 2.13 -2.70
C LEU A 171 -0.93 0.92 -2.06
N GLY A 172 -1.52 0.53 -0.94
CA GLY A 172 -1.19 -0.70 -0.22
C GLY A 172 -2.25 -1.09 0.79
N SER A 173 -3.53 -1.04 0.43
CA SER A 173 -4.64 -1.57 1.24
C SER A 173 -5.97 -1.48 0.48
N GLU A 174 -6.09 -2.12 -0.69
CA GLU A 174 -7.39 -2.43 -1.27
C GLU A 174 -7.71 -3.92 -1.08
N GLU A 175 -8.11 -4.26 0.14
CA GLU A 175 -9.11 -5.30 0.39
C GLU A 175 -9.87 -4.89 1.66
N THR A 176 -11.21 -4.96 1.62
CA THR A 176 -12.18 -4.78 2.72
C THR A 176 -12.87 -3.41 2.95
N GLN A 177 -13.53 -2.83 1.93
CA GLN A 177 -14.60 -1.83 2.20
C GLN A 177 -15.96 -2.02 1.53
N THR A 178 -16.31 -3.25 1.12
CA THR A 178 -17.70 -3.59 0.77
C THR A 178 -18.46 -4.29 1.91
N TYR A 179 -17.79 -4.71 2.99
CA TYR A 179 -18.40 -5.53 4.06
C TYR A 179 -18.75 -4.81 5.39
N LEU A 180 -18.37 -3.54 5.58
CA LEU A 180 -18.52 -2.86 6.88
C LEU A 180 -19.58 -1.76 6.94
N ARG A 181 -20.49 -1.68 5.95
CA ARG A 181 -21.57 -0.68 5.98
C ARG A 181 -22.76 -1.09 6.88
N ASP A 182 -22.89 -2.38 7.20
CA ASP A 182 -24.08 -2.90 7.92
C ASP A 182 -23.81 -3.39 9.37
N SER A 183 -22.59 -3.25 9.92
CA SER A 183 -22.26 -3.83 11.25
C SER A 183 -21.63 -2.88 12.28
N LEU A 184 -21.44 -1.59 11.96
CA LEU A 184 -20.83 -0.66 12.91
C LEU A 184 -21.87 -0.05 13.88
N LYS A 185 -22.18 -0.80 14.94
CA LYS A 185 -22.49 -0.18 16.24
C LYS A 185 -21.21 0.49 16.79
N PRO A 186 -21.32 1.58 17.58
CA PRO A 186 -20.16 2.37 18.00
C PRO A 186 -19.29 1.59 19.00
N CYS A 187 -18.20 0.98 18.53
CA CYS A 187 -17.16 0.43 19.39
C CYS A 187 -16.28 1.57 19.92
N LYS A 188 -16.28 1.73 21.25
CA LYS A 188 -15.67 2.83 22.01
C LYS A 188 -14.15 2.72 22.22
N TYR A 189 -13.50 1.68 21.69
CA TYR A 189 -12.05 1.52 21.77
C TYR A 189 -11.56 0.83 20.48
N LYS A 190 -10.77 1.54 19.68
CA LYS A 190 -10.25 1.05 18.40
C LYS A 190 -8.76 0.79 18.56
N LEU A 191 -8.42 -0.45 18.91
CA LEU A 191 -7.05 -0.98 18.85
C LEU A 191 -6.80 -1.37 17.39
N CYS A 192 -6.10 -0.54 16.63
CA CYS A 192 -5.66 -0.90 15.27
C CYS A 192 -4.41 -1.78 15.42
N ILE A 193 -4.60 -3.10 15.39
CA ILE A 193 -3.52 -4.04 15.07
C ILE A 193 -3.56 -4.19 13.55
N TYR A 194 -2.55 -3.66 12.85
CA TYR A 194 -2.31 -3.99 11.45
C TYR A 194 -1.80 -5.43 11.43
N SER A 195 -2.59 -6.34 10.86
CA SER A 195 -2.20 -7.71 10.47
C SER A 195 -1.86 -7.74 8.99
#